data_AF-A0A8J2RVT8-F1
#
_entry.id   AF-A0A8J2RVT8-F1
#
_cell.length_a   1.000
_cell.length_b   1.000
_cell.length_c   1.000
_cell.angle_alpha   90.00
_cell.angle_beta   90.00
_cell.angle_gamma   90.00
#
_symmetry.space_group_name_H-M   'P 1'
#
loop_
_entity.id
_entity.type
_entity.pdbx_description
1 polymer ?
#
loop_
_entity_poly.entity_id
_entity_poly.type
_entity_poly.pdbx_seq_one_letter_code
_entity_poly.pdbx_strand_id
1 'polypeptide(L)'
;MLPANLREKLFQVQEELTSSLRTLGLTEPSSPLVIHPLRHGKHFEGVRLDAGADLLNHYQFQWCRMREASDINYHLAEQADKAIASAESYINRQHQLVSTLNIHLSSISLMMVQLQKITDAMGVTEATLKKTEEQLALFEDMVKDNQLETEIKEQDKKFALFQDRKFAELESLKNHLAAVRLQKIREYESKLVLKAKERQAIFEQAFETEIQQYKQSGIIPRVSQSNRQTTSLEEIVVDDDPSSLNEFLDDASE
;
A
#
# COMPACT_ATOMS: atom_id res chain seq x y z
N MET A 1 61.31 21.31 -30.15
CA MET A 1 62.10 22.20 -31.01
C MET A 1 63.15 22.89 -30.16
N LEU A 2 64.39 22.42 -30.20
CA LEU A 2 65.51 23.11 -29.54
C LEU A 2 65.84 24.39 -30.32
N PRO A 3 66.07 25.53 -29.66
CA PRO A 3 66.29 26.80 -30.34
C PRO A 3 67.59 26.74 -31.16
N ALA A 4 67.51 27.08 -32.45
CA ALA A 4 68.62 27.08 -33.42
C ALA A 4 69.88 27.79 -32.91
N ASN A 5 69.68 28.78 -32.03
CA ASN A 5 70.70 29.58 -31.37
C ASN A 5 71.69 28.78 -30.50
N LEU A 6 71.26 27.67 -29.89
CA LEU A 6 72.17 26.80 -29.11
C LEU A 6 73.06 25.95 -30.02
N ARG A 7 72.55 25.55 -31.18
CA ARG A 7 73.30 24.71 -32.13
C ARG A 7 74.41 25.51 -32.80
N GLU A 8 74.14 26.75 -33.21
CA GLU A 8 75.17 27.67 -33.72
C GLU A 8 76.24 27.97 -32.67
N LYS A 9 75.85 28.22 -31.41
CA LYS A 9 76.82 28.44 -30.33
C LYS A 9 77.69 27.22 -30.04
N LEU A 10 77.15 26.01 -30.11
CA LEU A 10 77.95 24.79 -29.97
C LEU A 10 78.93 24.59 -31.13
N PHE A 11 78.51 24.89 -32.37
CA PHE A 11 79.41 24.86 -33.54
C PHE A 11 80.54 25.88 -33.41
N GLN A 12 80.24 27.09 -32.95
CA GLN A 12 81.22 28.15 -32.77
C GLN A 12 82.24 27.81 -31.68
N VAL A 13 81.81 27.25 -30.54
CA VAL A 13 82.71 26.76 -29.48
C VAL A 13 83.59 25.60 -29.98
N GLN A 14 83.03 24.70 -30.79
CA GLN A 14 83.79 23.61 -31.37
C GLN A 14 84.86 24.12 -32.35
N GLU A 15 84.55 25.13 -33.16
CA GLU A 15 85.49 25.74 -34.11
C GLU A 15 86.59 26.55 -33.40
N GLU A 16 86.24 27.27 -32.31
CA GLU A 16 87.21 27.95 -31.44
C GLU A 16 88.14 26.98 -30.72
N LEU A 17 87.63 25.85 -30.22
CA LEU A 17 88.46 24.80 -29.63
C LEU A 17 89.36 24.15 -30.68
N THR A 18 88.85 23.88 -31.88
CA THR A 18 89.62 23.24 -32.96
C THR A 18 90.69 24.17 -33.51
N SER A 19 90.42 25.47 -33.60
CA SER A 19 91.40 26.47 -34.01
C SER A 19 92.48 26.68 -32.94
N SER A 20 92.09 26.78 -31.66
CA SER A 20 93.02 26.83 -30.53
C SER A 20 93.94 25.61 -30.46
N LEU A 21 93.41 24.40 -30.70
CA LEU A 21 94.20 23.17 -30.79
C LEU A 21 95.12 23.14 -32.02
N ARG A 22 94.74 23.76 -33.14
CA ARG A 22 95.59 23.85 -34.32
C ARG A 22 96.76 24.83 -34.11
N THR A 23 96.58 25.86 -33.27
CA THR A 23 97.69 26.74 -32.85
C THR A 23 98.65 26.08 -31.85
N LEU A 24 98.19 25.08 -31.09
CA LEU A 24 99.00 24.29 -30.16
C LEU A 24 99.55 23.00 -30.80
N GLY A 25 98.99 22.57 -31.92
CA GLY A 25 99.40 21.42 -32.71
C GLY A 25 100.60 21.74 -33.59
N LEU A 26 101.78 21.46 -33.05
CA LEU A 26 103.04 21.11 -33.73
C LEU A 26 102.98 21.22 -35.27
N THR A 27 103.34 22.39 -35.78
CA THR A 27 103.88 22.47 -37.14
C THR A 27 105.16 21.65 -37.15
N GLU A 28 105.14 20.50 -37.81
CA GLU A 28 106.31 19.64 -37.95
C GLU A 28 107.47 20.42 -38.61
N PRO A 29 108.65 20.52 -37.99
CA PRO A 29 109.85 20.90 -38.70
C PRO A 29 110.37 19.66 -39.43
N SER A 30 110.19 19.64 -40.74
CA SER A 30 110.85 18.74 -41.67
C SER A 30 112.35 19.07 -41.70
N SER A 31 113.11 18.53 -40.74
CA SER A 31 114.57 18.56 -40.72
C SER A 31 115.09 17.39 -39.88
N PRO A 32 116.02 16.56 -40.38
CA PRO A 32 116.56 15.47 -39.57
C PRO A 32 117.37 16.05 -38.41
N LEU A 33 116.97 15.71 -37.18
CA LEU A 33 117.69 16.07 -35.95
C LEU A 33 119.06 15.39 -35.94
N VAL A 34 120.09 16.15 -36.29
CA VAL A 34 121.48 15.80 -36.02
C VAL A 34 121.71 15.96 -34.51
N ILE A 35 121.81 14.84 -33.80
CA ILE A 35 122.20 14.82 -32.39
C ILE A 35 123.68 15.17 -32.31
N HIS A 36 124.00 16.44 -32.02
CA HIS A 36 125.33 16.85 -31.59
C HIS A 36 125.49 16.65 -30.08
N PRO A 37 126.52 15.92 -29.59
CA PRO A 37 126.77 15.77 -28.17
C PRO A 37 127.62 16.95 -27.69
N LEU A 38 126.98 18.02 -27.22
CA LEU A 38 127.62 19.12 -26.51
C LEU A 38 126.76 19.41 -25.27
N ARG A 39 127.26 19.57 -24.05
CA ARG A 39 128.62 19.71 -23.53
C ARG A 39 128.44 19.64 -22.02
N HIS A 40 129.07 18.68 -21.34
CA HIS A 40 129.24 18.76 -19.88
C HIS A 40 129.98 20.07 -19.57
N GLY A 41 129.28 21.02 -18.96
CA GLY A 41 129.78 22.37 -18.77
C GLY A 41 129.04 23.07 -17.65
N LYS A 42 129.62 22.95 -16.45
CA LYS A 42 129.33 23.70 -15.22
C LYS A 42 127.97 23.38 -14.59
N HIS A 43 128.03 22.77 -13.41
CA HIS A 43 126.94 22.72 -12.45
C HIS A 43 126.28 24.10 -12.35
N PHE A 44 125.02 24.21 -12.78
CA PHE A 44 124.10 25.22 -12.28
C PHE A 44 123.73 24.80 -10.85
N GLU A 45 124.66 25.02 -9.92
CA GLU A 45 124.42 24.85 -8.50
C GLU A 45 123.37 25.89 -8.07
N GLY A 46 122.11 25.43 -7.97
CA GLY A 46 120.99 26.24 -7.45
C GLY A 46 119.71 26.23 -8.29
N VAL A 47 119.70 25.72 -9.53
CA VAL A 47 118.47 25.65 -10.34
C VAL A 47 117.89 24.24 -10.25
N ARG A 48 116.82 24.08 -9.48
CA ARG A 48 116.06 22.82 -9.38
C ARG A 48 115.34 22.55 -10.71
N LEU A 49 115.98 21.82 -11.61
CA LEU A 49 115.39 21.38 -12.89
C LEU A 49 114.10 20.56 -12.69
N ASP A 50 113.93 19.94 -11.52
CA ASP A 50 112.76 19.10 -11.18
C ASP A 50 111.59 19.88 -10.56
N ALA A 51 111.73 21.17 -10.30
CA ALA A 51 110.69 21.96 -9.62
C ALA A 51 109.35 22.00 -10.39
N GLY A 52 109.40 21.90 -11.73
CA GLY A 52 108.20 21.78 -12.56
C GLY A 52 107.50 20.42 -12.41
N ALA A 53 108.28 19.34 -12.27
CA ALA A 53 107.76 17.99 -12.05
C ALA A 53 107.16 17.86 -10.65
N ASP A 54 107.80 18.43 -9.62
CA ASP A 54 107.29 18.45 -8.26
C ASP A 54 105.97 19.23 -8.14
N LEU A 55 105.88 20.39 -8.81
CA LEU A 55 104.66 21.19 -8.85
C LEU A 55 103.52 20.45 -9.55
N LEU A 56 103.80 19.82 -10.70
CA LEU A 56 102.83 19.01 -11.42
C LEU A 56 102.34 17.84 -10.57
N ASN A 57 103.27 17.12 -9.92
CA ASN A 57 102.96 15.99 -9.06
C ASN A 57 102.10 16.42 -7.86
N HIS A 58 102.40 17.58 -7.26
CA HIS A 58 101.59 18.15 -6.17
C HIS A 58 100.14 18.41 -6.60
N TYR A 59 99.93 19.08 -7.73
CA TYR A 59 98.58 19.35 -8.23
C TYR A 59 97.85 18.09 -8.70
N GLN A 60 98.56 17.14 -9.33
CA GLN A 60 97.98 15.84 -9.70
C GLN A 60 97.51 15.07 -8.47
N PHE A 61 98.32 15.03 -7.41
CA PHE A 61 97.94 14.38 -6.16
C PHE A 61 96.73 15.05 -5.50
N GLN A 62 96.72 16.38 -5.43
CA GLN A 62 95.55 17.12 -4.91
C GLN A 62 94.30 16.86 -5.73
N TRP A 63 94.43 16.83 -7.05
CA TRP A 63 93.32 16.55 -7.97
C TRP A 63 92.77 15.14 -7.79
N CYS A 64 93.64 14.13 -7.70
CA CYS A 64 93.23 12.74 -7.43
C CYS A 64 92.48 12.63 -6.10
N ARG A 65 93.01 13.23 -5.04
CA ARG A 65 92.34 13.25 -3.72
C ARG A 65 90.98 13.92 -3.76
N MET A 66 90.85 15.03 -4.50
CA MET A 66 89.57 15.72 -4.65
C MET A 66 88.56 14.89 -5.45
N ARG A 67 89.01 14.21 -6.51
CA ARG A 67 88.16 13.30 -7.29
C ARG A 67 87.65 12.14 -6.42
N GLU A 68 88.53 11.47 -5.69
CA GLU A 68 88.13 10.38 -4.79
C GLU A 68 87.11 10.84 -3.74
N ALA A 69 87.34 12.01 -3.12
CA ALA A 69 86.38 12.60 -2.18
C ALA A 69 85.03 12.93 -2.87
N SER A 70 85.06 13.43 -4.11
CA SER A 70 83.87 13.72 -4.90
C SER A 70 83.10 12.44 -5.26
N ASP A 71 83.79 11.36 -5.62
CA ASP A 71 83.17 10.07 -5.97
C ASP A 71 82.49 9.45 -4.73
N ILE A 72 83.15 9.50 -3.57
CA ILE A 72 82.54 9.06 -2.30
C ILE A 72 81.31 9.90 -1.97
N ASN A 73 81.40 11.23 -2.10
CA ASN A 73 80.26 12.11 -1.83
C ASN A 73 79.10 11.86 -2.80
N TYR A 74 79.38 11.62 -4.08
CA TYR A 74 78.39 11.24 -5.08
C TYR A 74 77.63 9.97 -4.67
N HIS A 75 78.35 8.91 -4.27
CA HIS A 75 77.72 7.67 -3.83
C HIS A 75 76.90 7.82 -2.54
N LEU A 76 77.37 8.62 -1.58
CA LEU A 76 76.61 8.92 -0.37
C LEU A 76 75.33 9.72 -0.68
N ALA A 77 75.42 10.70 -1.58
CA ALA A 77 74.27 11.47 -2.04
C ALA A 77 73.26 10.59 -2.77
N GLU A 78 73.72 9.66 -3.63
CA GLU A 78 72.87 8.70 -4.33
C GLU A 78 72.14 7.75 -3.35
N GLN A 79 72.83 7.28 -2.30
CA GLN A 79 72.20 6.44 -1.27
C GLN A 79 71.16 7.21 -0.48
N ALA A 80 71.45 8.47 -0.11
CA ALA A 80 70.51 9.34 0.58
C ALA A 80 69.28 9.63 -0.28
N ASP A 81 69.46 9.91 -1.58
CA ASP A 81 68.37 10.14 -2.53
C ASP A 81 67.45 8.91 -2.65
N LYS A 82 68.02 7.70 -2.78
CA LYS A 82 67.26 6.44 -2.79
C LYS A 82 66.46 6.24 -1.51
N ALA A 83 67.06 6.53 -0.35
CA ALA A 83 66.37 6.42 0.94
C ALA A 83 65.21 7.42 1.04
N ILE A 84 65.43 8.68 0.64
CA ILE A 84 64.41 9.74 0.63
C ILE A 84 63.27 9.36 -0.31
N ALA A 85 63.55 8.92 -1.54
CA ALA A 85 62.53 8.51 -2.51
C ALA A 85 61.68 7.34 -1.97
N SER A 86 62.31 6.38 -1.29
CA SER A 86 61.60 5.26 -0.67
C SER A 86 60.67 5.71 0.47
N ALA A 87 61.15 6.65 1.30
CA ALA A 87 60.37 7.21 2.40
C ALA A 87 59.21 8.06 1.89
N GLU A 88 59.43 8.89 0.86
CA GLU A 88 58.40 9.68 0.20
C GLU A 88 57.31 8.79 -0.39
N SER A 89 57.70 7.73 -1.11
CA SER A 89 56.73 6.77 -1.66
C SER A 89 55.92 6.09 -0.56
N TYR A 90 56.54 5.74 0.57
CA TYR A 90 55.84 5.14 1.70
C TYR A 90 54.84 6.13 2.32
N ILE A 91 55.27 7.36 2.60
CA ILE A 91 54.43 8.41 3.18
C ILE A 91 53.24 8.72 2.27
N ASN A 92 53.47 8.86 0.96
CA ASN A 92 52.41 9.10 -0.02
C ASN A 92 51.39 7.95 -0.03
N ARG A 93 51.84 6.69 0.05
CA ARG A 93 50.93 5.54 0.16
C ARG A 93 50.11 5.57 1.44
N GLN A 94 50.74 5.87 2.58
CA GLN A 94 50.01 5.97 3.85
C GLN A 94 48.99 7.11 3.82
N HIS A 95 49.36 8.25 3.27
CA HIS A 95 48.45 9.38 3.10
C HIS A 95 47.23 9.02 2.24
N GLN A 96 47.44 8.31 1.13
CA GLN A 96 46.34 7.82 0.28
C GLN A 96 45.42 6.85 1.03
N LEU A 97 45.97 5.92 1.82
CA LEU A 97 45.18 4.99 2.64
C LEU A 97 44.34 5.73 3.68
N VAL A 98 44.94 6.67 4.41
CA VAL A 98 44.25 7.48 5.42
C VAL A 98 43.16 8.35 4.77
N SER A 99 43.45 8.97 3.62
CA SER A 99 42.48 9.76 2.88
C SER A 99 41.28 8.90 2.44
N THR A 100 41.55 7.72 1.91
CA THR A 100 40.51 6.76 1.50
C THR A 100 39.67 6.32 2.69
N LEU A 101 40.31 5.96 3.81
CA LEU A 101 39.62 5.62 5.06
C LEU A 101 38.72 6.76 5.55
N ASN A 102 39.20 8.00 5.51
CA ASN A 102 38.44 9.15 5.94
C ASN A 102 37.19 9.38 5.07
N ILE A 103 37.31 9.18 3.75
CA ILE A 103 36.17 9.24 2.82
C ILE A 103 35.15 8.15 3.18
N HIS A 104 35.59 6.90 3.40
CA HIS A 104 34.70 5.82 3.78
C HIS A 104 34.03 6.07 5.13
N LEU A 105 34.75 6.55 6.14
CA LEU A 105 34.20 6.86 7.45
C LEU A 105 33.13 7.97 7.35
N SER A 106 33.38 8.99 6.52
CA SER A 106 32.40 10.05 6.23
C SER A 106 31.16 9.52 5.50
N SER A 107 31.30 8.46 4.68
CA SER A 107 30.15 7.83 4.02
C SER A 107 29.27 7.03 4.98
N ILE A 108 29.85 6.45 6.04
CA ILE A 108 29.11 5.70 7.06
C ILE A 108 28.16 6.62 7.82
N SER A 109 28.59 7.83 8.19
CA SER A 109 27.72 8.79 8.88
C SER A 109 26.55 9.22 7.99
N LEU A 110 26.77 9.41 6.69
CA LEU A 110 25.70 9.66 5.73
C LEU A 110 24.71 8.49 5.65
N MET A 111 25.21 7.25 5.60
CA MET A 111 24.39 6.04 5.60
C MET A 111 23.53 5.94 6.87
N MET A 112 24.08 6.27 8.04
CA MET A 112 23.33 6.31 9.29
C MET A 112 22.16 7.30 9.25
N VAL A 113 22.38 8.50 8.68
CA VAL A 113 21.30 9.49 8.49
C VAL A 113 20.23 8.97 7.53
N GLN A 114 20.63 8.29 6.45
CA GLN A 114 19.69 7.69 5.50
C GLN A 114 18.88 6.55 6.14
N LEU A 115 19.53 5.69 6.92
CA LEU A 115 18.86 4.63 7.68
C LEU A 115 17.85 5.21 8.67
N GLN A 116 18.21 6.28 9.39
CA GLN A 116 17.27 6.94 10.29
C GLN A 116 16.04 7.45 9.55
N LYS A 117 16.21 8.09 8.38
CA LYS A 117 15.08 8.55 7.55
C LYS A 117 14.19 7.39 7.10
N ILE A 118 14.77 6.25 6.75
CA ILE A 118 14.00 5.05 6.37
C ILE A 118 13.21 4.54 7.57
N THR A 119 13.84 4.44 8.74
CA THR A 119 13.18 4.04 9.99
C THR A 119 12.03 4.98 10.35
N ASP A 120 12.22 6.29 10.23
CA ASP A 120 11.18 7.28 10.50
C ASP A 120 10.00 7.13 9.50
N ALA A 121 10.30 6.93 8.21
CA ALA A 121 9.29 6.70 7.18
C ALA A 121 8.53 5.39 7.39
N MET A 122 9.22 4.33 7.84
CA MET A 122 8.58 3.07 8.23
C MET A 122 7.62 3.28 9.41
N GLY A 123 8.04 4.02 10.45
CA GLY A 123 7.18 4.32 11.60
C GLY A 123 5.93 5.12 11.21
N VAL A 124 6.06 6.10 10.31
CA VAL A 124 4.91 6.84 9.77
C VAL A 124 3.98 5.89 9.01
N THR A 125 4.53 5.02 8.18
CA THR A 125 3.75 4.06 7.38
C THR A 125 2.98 3.10 8.28
N GLU A 126 3.62 2.57 9.31
CA GLU A 126 2.99 1.69 10.31
C GLU A 126 1.84 2.41 11.04
N ALA A 127 2.05 3.65 11.47
CA ALA A 127 1.00 4.44 12.09
C ALA A 127 -0.18 4.70 11.16
N THR A 128 0.09 4.97 9.87
CA THR A 128 -0.98 5.14 8.88
C THR A 128 -1.73 3.84 8.61
N LEU A 129 -1.04 2.71 8.53
CA LEU A 129 -1.66 1.39 8.35
C LEU A 129 -2.57 1.06 9.53
N LYS A 130 -2.08 1.23 10.76
CA LYS A 130 -2.89 1.01 11.95
C LYS A 130 -4.15 1.87 11.97
N LYS A 131 -4.03 3.16 11.61
CA LYS A 131 -5.20 4.05 11.48
C LYS A 131 -6.17 3.56 10.41
N THR A 132 -5.67 3.08 9.26
CA THR A 132 -6.55 2.53 8.22
C THR A 132 -7.23 1.24 8.65
N GLU A 133 -6.57 0.38 9.42
CA GLU A 133 -7.16 -0.83 9.99
C GLU A 133 -8.28 -0.48 10.98
N GLU A 134 -8.06 0.50 11.86
CA GLU A 134 -9.09 1.00 12.78
C GLU A 134 -10.31 1.55 12.02
N GLN A 135 -10.07 2.34 10.96
CA GLN A 135 -11.16 2.85 10.12
C GLN A 135 -11.90 1.74 9.36
N LEU A 136 -11.18 0.70 8.92
CA LEU A 136 -11.78 -0.44 8.23
C LEU A 136 -12.65 -1.26 9.17
N ALA A 137 -12.23 -1.47 10.41
CA ALA A 137 -13.03 -2.13 11.43
C ALA A 137 -14.34 -1.38 11.71
N LEU A 138 -14.27 -0.05 11.87
CA LEU A 138 -15.46 0.79 12.03
C LEU A 138 -16.38 0.69 10.81
N PHE A 139 -15.81 0.65 9.60
CA PHE A 139 -16.59 0.49 8.38
C PHE A 139 -17.28 -0.87 8.32
N GLU A 140 -16.61 -1.94 8.72
CA GLU A 140 -17.21 -3.27 8.81
C GLU A 140 -18.41 -3.30 9.76
N ASP A 141 -18.28 -2.67 10.93
CA ASP A 141 -19.38 -2.57 11.89
C ASP A 141 -20.57 -1.78 11.32
N MET A 142 -20.32 -0.65 10.65
CA MET A 142 -21.38 0.11 9.97
C MET A 142 -22.09 -0.72 8.88
N VAL A 143 -21.35 -1.54 8.13
CA VAL A 143 -21.93 -2.42 7.12
C VAL A 143 -22.82 -3.48 7.76
N LYS A 144 -22.39 -4.09 8.87
CA LYS A 144 -23.20 -5.06 9.63
C LYS A 144 -24.49 -4.41 10.15
N ASP A 145 -24.39 -3.22 10.73
CA ASP A 145 -25.55 -2.47 11.23
C ASP A 145 -26.54 -2.16 10.10
N ASN A 146 -26.04 -1.76 8.94
CA ASN A 146 -26.88 -1.48 7.78
C ASN A 146 -27.59 -2.75 7.28
N GLN A 147 -26.87 -3.88 7.21
CA GLN A 147 -27.46 -5.16 6.82
C GLN A 147 -28.58 -5.57 7.78
N LEU A 148 -28.33 -5.48 9.09
CA LEU A 148 -29.34 -5.78 10.11
C LEU A 148 -30.56 -4.86 9.99
N GLU A 149 -30.36 -3.56 9.78
CA GLU A 149 -31.46 -2.62 9.57
C GLU A 149 -32.27 -2.97 8.31
N THR A 150 -31.61 -3.37 7.22
CA THR A 150 -32.31 -3.80 6.00
C THR A 150 -33.12 -5.07 6.22
N GLU A 151 -32.59 -6.04 6.98
CA GLU A 151 -33.28 -7.28 7.30
C GLU A 151 -34.51 -7.02 8.16
N ILE A 152 -34.39 -6.19 9.21
CA ILE A 152 -35.52 -5.78 10.05
C ILE A 152 -36.61 -5.13 9.19
N LYS A 153 -36.25 -4.17 8.34
CA LYS A 153 -37.21 -3.51 7.43
C LYS A 153 -37.89 -4.51 6.49
N GLU A 154 -37.18 -5.53 6.03
CA GLU A 154 -37.77 -6.57 5.18
C GLU A 154 -38.76 -7.44 5.97
N GLN A 155 -38.42 -7.83 7.20
CA GLN A 155 -39.31 -8.58 8.08
C GLN A 155 -40.56 -7.78 8.45
N ASP A 156 -40.42 -6.49 8.76
CA ASP A 156 -41.55 -5.60 9.03
C ASP A 156 -42.50 -5.51 7.83
N LYS A 157 -41.95 -5.39 6.61
CA LYS A 157 -42.75 -5.41 5.38
C LYS A 157 -43.48 -6.74 5.21
N LYS A 158 -42.80 -7.88 5.44
CA LYS A 158 -43.43 -9.21 5.37
C LYS A 158 -44.55 -9.35 6.39
N PHE A 159 -44.34 -8.85 7.61
CA PHE A 159 -45.34 -8.86 8.67
C PHE A 159 -46.56 -8.01 8.31
N ALA A 160 -46.36 -6.78 7.81
CA ALA A 160 -47.45 -5.92 7.36
C ALA A 160 -48.27 -6.57 6.22
N LEU A 161 -47.60 -7.13 5.20
CA LEU A 161 -48.28 -7.84 4.12
C LEU A 161 -49.07 -9.07 4.62
N PHE A 162 -48.53 -9.80 5.58
CA PHE A 162 -49.24 -10.93 6.19
C PHE A 162 -50.47 -10.47 6.96
N GLN A 163 -50.35 -9.38 7.72
CA GLN A 163 -51.45 -8.78 8.47
C GLN A 163 -52.57 -8.31 7.52
N ASP A 164 -52.24 -7.60 6.45
CA ASP A 164 -53.19 -7.15 5.43
C ASP A 164 -53.91 -8.34 4.78
N ARG A 165 -53.17 -9.40 4.44
CA ARG A 165 -53.75 -10.64 3.89
C ARG A 165 -54.73 -11.28 4.88
N LYS A 166 -54.39 -11.33 6.17
CA LYS A 166 -55.28 -11.88 7.21
C LYS A 166 -56.52 -11.04 7.43
N PHE A 167 -56.41 -9.72 7.38
CA PHE A 167 -57.57 -8.84 7.40
C PHE A 167 -58.48 -9.07 6.19
N ALA A 168 -57.91 -9.18 4.98
CA ALA A 168 -58.68 -9.47 3.78
C ALA A 168 -59.38 -10.86 3.84
N GLU A 169 -58.71 -11.89 4.35
CA GLU A 169 -59.29 -13.22 4.58
C GLU A 169 -60.46 -13.17 5.57
N LEU A 170 -60.31 -12.44 6.69
CA LEU A 170 -61.39 -12.24 7.67
C LEU A 170 -62.58 -11.48 7.10
N GLU A 171 -62.32 -10.42 6.32
CA GLU A 171 -63.37 -9.63 5.70
C GLU A 171 -64.12 -10.44 4.64
N SER A 172 -63.41 -11.25 3.86
CA SER A 172 -64.02 -12.21 2.94
C SER A 172 -64.91 -13.22 3.67
N LEU A 173 -64.45 -13.79 4.79
CA LEU A 173 -65.23 -14.75 5.59
C LEU A 173 -66.47 -14.08 6.19
N LYS A 174 -66.33 -12.87 6.73
CA LYS A 174 -67.46 -12.07 7.24
C LYS A 174 -68.50 -11.79 6.15
N ASN A 175 -68.04 -11.42 4.95
CA ASN A 175 -68.93 -11.19 3.80
C ASN A 175 -69.62 -12.48 3.36
N HIS A 176 -68.90 -13.61 3.36
CA HIS A 176 -69.48 -14.93 3.06
C HIS A 176 -70.55 -15.32 4.10
N LEU A 177 -70.26 -15.18 5.40
CA LEU A 177 -71.20 -15.45 6.48
C LEU A 177 -72.45 -14.57 6.37
N ALA A 178 -72.29 -13.28 6.06
CA ALA A 178 -73.40 -12.36 5.85
C ALA A 178 -74.28 -12.78 4.65
N ALA A 179 -73.65 -13.22 3.55
CA ALA A 179 -74.37 -13.75 2.38
C ALA A 179 -75.14 -15.03 2.72
N VAL A 180 -74.53 -15.98 3.43
CA VAL A 180 -75.19 -17.22 3.90
C VAL A 180 -76.36 -16.89 4.83
N ARG A 181 -76.18 -15.95 5.76
CA ARG A 181 -77.26 -15.50 6.66
C ARG A 181 -78.43 -14.89 5.87
N LEU A 182 -78.14 -14.01 4.91
CA LEU A 182 -79.17 -13.43 4.04
C LEU A 182 -79.91 -14.50 3.23
N GLN A 183 -79.20 -15.49 2.69
CA GLN A 183 -79.81 -16.61 1.99
C GLN A 183 -80.73 -17.42 2.91
N LYS A 184 -80.26 -17.76 4.12
CA LYS A 184 -81.05 -18.51 5.11
C LYS A 184 -82.32 -17.76 5.54
N ILE A 185 -82.23 -16.43 5.69
CA ILE A 185 -83.40 -15.57 5.96
C ILE A 185 -84.38 -15.64 4.79
N ARG A 186 -83.93 -15.47 3.54
CA ARG A 186 -84.79 -15.56 2.35
C ARG A 186 -85.47 -16.92 2.22
N GLU A 187 -84.74 -18.01 2.47
CA GLU A 187 -85.30 -19.36 2.47
C GLU A 187 -86.37 -19.54 3.56
N TYR A 188 -86.12 -19.01 4.76
CA TYR A 188 -87.07 -19.04 5.86
C TYR A 188 -88.34 -18.22 5.55
N GLU A 189 -88.18 -17.00 5.04
CA GLU A 189 -89.29 -16.14 4.59
C GLU A 189 -90.09 -16.82 3.48
N SER A 190 -89.42 -17.42 2.49
CA SER A 190 -90.08 -18.17 1.40
C SER A 190 -90.90 -19.34 1.95
N LYS A 191 -90.35 -20.11 2.89
CA LYS A 191 -91.09 -21.20 3.56
C LYS A 191 -92.29 -20.68 4.34
N LEU A 192 -92.17 -19.53 5.03
CA LEU A 192 -93.29 -18.89 5.73
C LEU A 192 -94.39 -18.44 4.77
N VAL A 193 -94.02 -17.81 3.64
CA VAL A 193 -94.96 -17.38 2.60
C VAL A 193 -95.66 -18.60 1.99
N LEU A 194 -94.94 -19.68 1.71
CA LEU A 194 -95.52 -20.90 1.15
C LEU A 194 -96.51 -21.54 2.13
N LYS A 195 -96.14 -21.67 3.41
CA LYS A 195 -97.07 -22.12 4.48
C LYS A 195 -98.28 -21.20 4.64
N ALA A 196 -98.13 -19.90 4.44
CA ALA A 196 -99.25 -18.96 4.47
C ALA A 196 -100.19 -19.17 3.28
N LYS A 197 -99.65 -19.38 2.07
CA LYS A 197 -100.42 -19.70 0.86
C LYS A 197 -101.15 -21.04 0.97
N GLU A 198 -100.49 -22.09 1.48
CA GLU A 198 -101.13 -23.38 1.73
C GLU A 198 -102.30 -23.25 2.70
N ARG A 199 -102.11 -22.52 3.81
CA ARG A 199 -103.20 -22.21 4.75
C ARG A 199 -104.33 -21.45 4.07
N GLN A 200 -104.02 -20.44 3.27
CA GLN A 200 -105.03 -19.69 2.51
C GLN A 200 -105.80 -20.61 1.56
N ALA A 201 -105.13 -21.50 0.81
CA ALA A 201 -105.76 -22.45 -0.09
C ALA A 201 -106.67 -23.45 0.65
N ILE A 202 -106.26 -23.93 1.82
CA ILE A 202 -107.10 -24.79 2.68
C ILE A 202 -108.33 -24.01 3.16
N PHE A 203 -108.16 -22.76 3.61
CA PHE A 203 -109.29 -21.93 4.02
C PHE A 203 -110.22 -21.60 2.87
N GLU A 204 -109.69 -21.35 1.67
CA GLU A 204 -110.46 -21.09 0.46
C GLU A 204 -111.22 -22.33 0.01
N GLN A 205 -110.61 -23.52 0.03
CA GLN A 205 -111.28 -24.79 -0.24
C GLN A 205 -112.38 -25.08 0.81
N ALA A 206 -112.10 -24.84 2.09
CA ALA A 206 -113.10 -24.97 3.15
C ALA A 206 -114.28 -24.00 2.92
N PHE A 207 -113.98 -22.75 2.58
CA PHE A 207 -114.99 -21.74 2.26
C PHE A 207 -115.81 -22.10 1.01
N GLU A 208 -115.18 -22.62 -0.04
CA GLU A 208 -115.89 -23.11 -1.24
C GLU A 208 -116.81 -24.29 -0.89
N THR A 209 -116.34 -25.24 -0.07
CA THR A 209 -117.20 -26.33 0.41
C THR A 209 -118.36 -25.82 1.26
N GLU A 210 -118.13 -24.79 2.09
CA GLU A 210 -119.16 -24.16 2.90
C GLU A 210 -120.19 -23.40 2.04
N ILE A 211 -119.75 -22.69 0.99
CA ILE A 211 -120.62 -22.07 0.00
C ILE A 211 -121.43 -23.12 -0.77
N GLN A 212 -120.82 -24.24 -1.16
CA GLN A 212 -121.53 -25.34 -1.83
C GLN A 212 -122.57 -25.97 -0.91
N GLN A 213 -122.24 -26.19 0.37
CA GLN A 213 -123.19 -26.66 1.38
C GLN A 213 -124.31 -25.65 1.64
N TYR A 214 -124.02 -24.35 1.65
CA TYR A 214 -125.03 -23.29 1.76
C TYR A 214 -125.98 -23.28 0.56
N LYS A 215 -125.46 -23.42 -0.67
CA LYS A 215 -126.29 -23.52 -1.89
C LYS A 215 -127.20 -24.75 -1.89
N GLN A 216 -126.80 -25.84 -1.22
CA GLN A 216 -127.58 -27.08 -1.15
C GLN A 216 -128.58 -27.12 0.03
N SER A 217 -128.28 -26.45 1.15
CA SER A 217 -129.06 -26.54 2.39
C SER A 217 -129.76 -25.23 2.82
N GLY A 218 -129.39 -24.08 2.26
CA GLY A 218 -130.00 -22.77 2.53
C GLY A 218 -129.69 -22.15 3.89
N ILE A 219 -128.82 -22.76 4.71
CA ILE A 219 -128.53 -22.32 6.09
C ILE A 219 -127.02 -22.16 6.27
N ILE A 220 -126.58 -21.01 6.79
CA ILE A 220 -125.15 -20.74 7.10
C ILE A 220 -124.84 -21.36 8.47
N PRO A 221 -123.85 -22.26 8.61
CA PRO A 221 -123.41 -22.73 9.91
C PRO A 221 -122.82 -21.58 10.73
N ARG A 222 -123.43 -21.26 11.88
CA ARG A 222 -122.78 -20.41 12.87
C ARG A 222 -121.54 -21.13 13.37
N VAL A 223 -120.36 -20.57 13.12
CA VAL A 223 -119.12 -21.05 13.71
C VAL A 223 -119.26 -20.98 15.23
N SER A 224 -119.38 -22.13 15.86
CA SER A 224 -119.30 -22.26 17.31
C SER A 224 -117.91 -21.80 17.72
N GLN A 225 -117.82 -20.66 18.40
CA GLN A 225 -116.63 -20.27 19.14
C GLN A 225 -116.38 -21.31 20.24
N SER A 226 -115.73 -22.41 19.89
CA SER A 226 -115.21 -23.35 20.88
C SER A 226 -113.96 -22.72 21.50
N ASN A 227 -114.06 -22.43 22.80
CA ASN A 227 -112.96 -22.22 23.75
C ASN A 227 -111.62 -21.76 23.15
N ARG A 228 -111.49 -20.45 22.91
CA ARG A 228 -110.17 -19.84 23.10
C ARG A 228 -110.03 -19.56 24.59
N GLN A 229 -109.39 -20.49 25.29
CA GLN A 229 -108.68 -20.15 26.51
C GLN A 229 -107.81 -18.94 26.17
N THR A 230 -108.14 -17.81 26.77
CA THR A 230 -107.26 -16.67 26.90
C THR A 230 -106.14 -17.12 27.82
N THR A 231 -105.12 -17.79 27.30
CA THR A 231 -103.81 -17.77 27.95
C THR A 231 -103.28 -16.37 27.74
N SER A 232 -103.62 -15.48 28.68
CA SER A 232 -102.95 -14.19 28.83
C SER A 232 -101.45 -14.47 28.97
N LEU A 233 -100.62 -13.70 28.26
CA LEU A 233 -99.15 -13.82 28.31
C LEU A 233 -98.56 -13.50 29.71
N GLU A 234 -99.40 -13.09 30.65
CA GLU A 234 -99.04 -12.83 32.04
C GLU A 234 -98.83 -14.11 32.88
N GLU A 235 -99.21 -15.29 32.37
CA GLU A 235 -99.10 -16.58 33.06
C GLU A 235 -98.17 -17.58 32.35
N ILE A 236 -97.11 -17.08 31.71
CA ILE A 236 -95.92 -17.88 31.39
C ILE A 236 -94.82 -17.39 32.32
N VAL A 237 -94.59 -18.11 33.41
CA VAL A 237 -93.31 -18.05 34.12
C VAL A 237 -92.33 -18.84 33.25
N VAL A 238 -91.48 -18.13 32.53
CA VAL A 238 -90.30 -18.74 31.91
C VAL A 238 -89.38 -19.14 33.06
N ASP A 239 -89.27 -20.44 33.34
CA ASP A 239 -88.18 -20.94 34.16
C ASP A 239 -86.89 -20.68 33.39
N ASP A 240 -86.15 -19.67 33.86
CA ASP A 240 -84.83 -19.29 33.35
C ASP A 240 -83.83 -20.33 33.87
N ASP A 241 -83.87 -21.54 33.30
CA ASP A 241 -82.93 -22.61 33.63
C ASP A 241 -81.66 -22.43 32.77
N PRO A 242 -80.55 -21.89 33.33
CA PRO A 242 -79.33 -21.61 32.59
C PRO A 242 -78.67 -22.89 32.04
N SER A 243 -79.09 -24.06 32.54
CA SER A 243 -78.62 -25.37 32.09
C SER A 243 -79.06 -25.66 30.64
N SER A 244 -80.29 -25.28 30.29
CA SER A 244 -80.85 -25.47 28.94
C SER A 244 -80.18 -24.55 27.90
N LEU A 245 -79.79 -23.34 28.32
CA LEU A 245 -79.09 -22.39 27.48
C LEU A 245 -77.63 -22.83 27.23
N ASN A 246 -76.97 -23.40 28.24
CA ASN A 246 -75.62 -23.97 28.08
C ASN A 246 -75.62 -25.20 27.17
N GLU A 247 -76.61 -26.09 27.31
CA GLU A 247 -76.74 -27.26 26.42
C GLU A 247 -76.97 -26.83 24.96
N PHE A 248 -77.79 -25.81 24.73
CA PHE A 248 -77.99 -25.25 23.39
C PHE A 248 -76.76 -24.53 22.80
N LEU A 249 -75.94 -23.89 23.64
CA LEU A 249 -74.71 -23.20 23.20
C LEU A 249 -73.57 -24.18 22.92
N ASP A 250 -73.48 -25.28 23.67
CA ASP A 250 -72.48 -26.32 23.44
C ASP A 250 -72.80 -27.14 22.18
N ASP A 251 -74.07 -27.45 21.89
CA ASP A 251 -74.50 -28.14 20.66
C ASP A 251 -74.30 -27.29 19.38
N ALA A 252 -74.14 -25.97 19.52
CA ALA A 252 -73.86 -25.06 18.40
C ALA A 252 -72.35 -24.88 18.12
N SER A 253 -71.49 -25.56 18.90
CA SER A 253 -70.03 -25.42 18.85
C SER A 253 -69.27 -26.63 18.25
N GLU A 254 -69.99 -27.64 17.72
CA GLU A 254 -69.45 -28.68 16.81
C GLU A 254 -69.66 -28.34 15.32
#